data_AF-A0AA43F1X6-F1
#
_entry.id   AF-A0AA43F1X6-F1
#
_cell.length_a   1.000
_cell.length_b   1.000
_cell.length_c   1.000
_cell.angle_alpha   90.00
_cell.angle_beta   90.00
_cell.angle_gamma   90.00
#
_symmetry.space_group_name_H-M   'P 1'
#
loop_
_entity.id
_entity.type
_entity.pdbx_description
1 polymer ?
#
loop_
_entity_poly.entity_id
_entity_poly.type
_entity_poly.pdbx_seq_one_letter_code
_entity_poly.pdbx_strand_id
1 'polypeptide(L)' 'MNNMLKNLVIWLVIGLVLMTVFNQFNTRQTAQAPMEYSQFLEEVKSGNISKVTIEGRQLKATT' A
#
# COMPACT_ATOMS: atom_id res chain seq x y z
N MET A 1 -8.91 -36.18 -24.75
CA MET A 1 -8.72 -34.75 -25.10
C MET A 1 -9.27 -33.80 -24.02
N ASN A 2 -9.06 -34.10 -22.73
CA ASN A 2 -9.55 -33.24 -21.63
C ASN A 2 -8.41 -32.72 -20.75
N ASN A 3 -7.20 -33.25 -20.93
CA ASN A 3 -6.03 -32.94 -20.10
C ASN A 3 -5.45 -31.56 -20.44
N MET A 4 -5.47 -31.15 -21.71
CA MET A 4 -5.04 -29.81 -22.13
C MET A 4 -5.93 -28.71 -21.54
N LEU A 5 -7.26 -28.90 -21.59
CA LEU A 5 -8.23 -27.97 -21.01
C LEU A 5 -8.12 -27.93 -19.48
N LYS A 6 -7.97 -29.08 -18.82
CA LYS A 6 -7.75 -29.17 -17.37
C LYS A 6 -6.47 -28.47 -16.93
N ASN A 7 -5.38 -28.62 -17.70
CA ASN A 7 -4.11 -27.94 -17.40
C ASN A 7 -4.24 -26.42 -17.59
N LEU A 8 -4.93 -25.98 -18.64
CA LEU A 8 -5.20 -24.56 -18.87
C LEU A 8 -6.00 -23.93 -17.71
N VAL A 9 -7.02 -24.62 -17.21
CA VAL A 9 -7.80 -24.16 -16.05
C VAL A 9 -6.92 -24.04 -14.79
N ILE A 10 -6.02 -25.00 -14.56
CA ILE A 10 -5.07 -24.95 -13.43
C ILE A 10 -4.15 -23.73 -13.54
N TRP A 11 -3.61 -23.46 -14.73
CA TRP A 11 -2.79 -22.26 -14.98
C TRP A 11 -3.56 -20.95 -14.73
N LEU A 12 -4.83 -20.88 -15.13
CA LEU A 12 -5.68 -19.71 -14.86
C LEU A 12 -5.92 -19.49 -13.37
N VAL A 13 -6.18 -20.56 -12.62
CA VAL A 13 -6.36 -20.49 -11.16
C VAL A 13 -5.07 -20.01 -10.49
N ILE A 14 -3.91 -20.55 -10.88
CA ILE A 14 -2.61 -20.11 -10.36
C ILE A 14 -2.38 -18.62 -10.65
N GLY A 15 -2.65 -18.17 -11.88
CA GLY A 15 -2.52 -16.76 -12.25
C GLY A 15 -3.43 -15.84 -11.42
N LEU A 16 -4.68 -16.25 -11.19
CA LEU A 16 -5.66 -15.49 -10.39
C LEU A 16 -5.25 -15.42 -8.91
N VAL A 17 -4.78 -16.53 -8.33
CA VAL A 17 -4.28 -16.58 -6.96
C VAL A 17 -3.05 -15.67 -6.80
N LEU A 18 -2.09 -15.74 -7.72
CA LEU A 18 -0.92 -14.85 -7.70
C LEU A 18 -1.34 -13.39 -7.78
N MET A 19 -2.24 -13.02 -8.70
CA MET A 19 -2.76 -11.66 -8.83
C MET A 19 -3.41 -11.17 -7.52
N THR A 20 -4.19 -12.02 -6.86
CA THR A 20 -4.88 -11.69 -5.61
C THR A 20 -3.90 -11.47 -4.47
N VAL A 21 -2.88 -12.33 -4.36
CA VAL A 21 -1.82 -12.21 -3.37
C VAL A 21 -0.99 -10.94 -3.60
N PHE A 22 -0.57 -10.67 -4.85
CA PHE A 22 0.14 -9.43 -5.20
C PHE A 22 -0.69 -8.17 -4.93
N ASN A 23 -2.01 -8.21 -5.17
CA ASN A 23 -2.91 -7.10 -4.88
C ASN A 23 -3.01 -6.87 -3.35
N GLN A 24 -3.09 -7.93 -2.56
CA GLN A 24 -3.11 -7.85 -1.09
C GLN A 24 -1.83 -7.22 -0.52
N PHE A 25 -0.67 -7.49 -1.13
CA PHE A 25 0.60 -6.85 -0.74
C PHE A 25 0.69 -5.38 -1.21
N ASN A 26 0.11 -5.02 -2.37
CA ASN A 26 0.10 -3.65 -2.89
C ASN A 26 -0.89 -2.71 -2.18
N THR A 27 -1.95 -3.24 -1.56
CA THR A 27 -2.93 -2.44 -0.79
C THR A 27 -2.33 -1.66 0.40
N ARG A 28 -1.05 -1.87 0.76
CA ARG A 28 -0.40 -1.15 1.86
C ARG A 28 0.29 0.16 1.49
N GLN A 29 0.19 0.62 0.24
CA GLN A 29 0.69 1.93 -0.16
C GLN A 29 -0.47 2.83 -0.59
N THR A 30 -1.35 3.18 0.34
CA THR A 30 -2.05 4.47 0.21
C THR A 30 -0.96 5.53 0.25
N ALA A 31 -0.61 6.06 -0.93
CA ALA A 31 0.27 7.21 -1.04
C ALA A 31 -0.41 8.35 -0.27
N GLN A 32 0.06 8.58 0.96
CA GLN A 32 -0.39 9.69 1.77
C GLN A 32 -0.05 10.96 0.98
N ALA A 33 -1.07 11.76 0.68
CA ALA A 33 -0.88 13.00 -0.06
C ALA A 33 0.20 13.83 0.65
N PRO A 34 1.18 14.37 -0.08
CA PRO A 34 2.21 15.21 0.53
C PRO A 34 1.54 16.41 1.20
N MET A 35 1.76 16.54 2.50
CA MET A 35 1.27 17.65 3.31
C MET A 35 2.33 18.76 3.31
N GLU A 36 1.88 20.01 3.15
CA GLU A 36 2.75 21.18 3.28
C GLU A 36 3.33 21.27 4.70
N TYR A 37 4.59 21.70 4.80
CA TYR A 37 5.30 21.74 6.08
C TYR A 37 4.60 22.62 7.13
N SER A 38 4.00 23.75 6.71
CA SER A 38 3.27 24.65 7.61
C SER A 38 2.03 23.97 8.22
N GLN A 39 1.28 23.25 7.40
CA GLN A 39 0.11 22.49 7.84
C GLN A 39 0.53 21.37 8.80
N PHE A 40 1.61 20.64 8.47
CA PHE A 40 2.17 19.64 9.36
C PHE A 40 2.54 20.23 10.74
N LEU A 41 3.22 21.38 10.76
CA LEU A 41 3.62 22.04 12.01
C LEU A 41 2.41 22.48 12.85
N GLU A 42 1.33 22.91 12.20
CA GLU A 42 0.07 23.26 12.85
C GLU A 42 -0.64 22.03 13.44
N GLU A 43 -0.67 20.91 12.72
CA GLU A 43 -1.20 19.62 13.19
C GLU A 43 -0.38 19.05 14.36
N VAL A 44 0.95 19.19 14.32
CA VAL A 44 1.83 18.83 15.45
C VAL A 44 1.53 19.69 16.66
N LYS A 45 1.42 21.01 16.48
CA LYS A 45 1.15 21.96 17.57
C LYS A 45 -0.23 21.77 18.20
N SER A 46 -1.20 21.36 17.39
CA SER A 46 -2.57 21.04 17.84
C SER A 46 -2.69 19.64 18.46
N GLY A 47 -1.62 18.85 18.46
CA GLY A 47 -1.59 17.51 19.06
C GLY A 47 -2.27 16.44 18.21
N ASN A 48 -2.57 16.72 16.94
CA ASN A 48 -3.22 15.80 16.01
C ASN A 48 -2.26 14.78 15.39
N ILE A 49 -0.98 14.80 15.78
CA ILE A 49 0.06 13.91 15.25
C ILE A 49 0.58 13.02 16.38
N SER A 50 0.24 11.73 16.33
CA SER A 50 0.70 10.74 17.30
C SER A 50 2.15 10.31 17.08
N LYS A 51 2.63 10.30 15.83
CA LYS A 51 3.99 9.83 15.51
C LYS A 51 4.57 10.50 14.27
N VAL A 52 5.85 10.81 14.33
CA VAL A 52 6.63 11.32 13.19
C VAL A 52 7.81 10.40 12.93
N THR A 53 7.95 9.94 11.69
CA THR A 53 9.11 9.17 11.22
C THR A 53 9.88 10.03 10.21
N ILE A 54 11.17 10.24 10.47
CA ILE A 54 12.04 11.08 9.64
C ILE A 54 12.86 10.16 8.74
N GLU A 55 12.57 10.16 7.45
CA GLU A 55 13.29 9.39 6.42
C GLU A 55 14.09 10.36 5.54
N GLY A 56 15.23 10.82 6.05
CA GLY A 56 16.11 11.77 5.36
C GLY A 56 15.44 13.13 5.14
N ARG A 57 14.96 13.39 3.92
CA ARG A 57 14.23 14.62 3.53
C ARG A 57 12.72 14.46 3.54
N GLN A 58 12.20 13.26 3.81
CA GLN A 58 10.77 13.00 3.90
C GLN A 58 10.34 12.85 5.36
N LEU A 59 9.25 13.52 5.72
CA LEU A 59 8.58 13.37 7.01
C LEU A 59 7.31 12.55 6.80
N LYS A 60 7.23 11.39 7.47
CA LYS A 60 6.01 10.58 7.52
C LYS A 60 5.33 10.82 8.85
N ALA A 61 4.17 11.48 8.80
CA ALA A 61 3.34 11.70 9.96
C ALA A 61 2.23 10.64 10.03
N THR A 62 1.98 10.15 11.24
CA THR A 62 0.82 9.33 11.57
C THR A 62 0.03 10.09 12.62
N THR A 63 -1.18 10.51 12.25
CA THR A 63 -2.18 11.03 13.19
C THR A 63 -2.52 9.99 14.23
#